data_AF-A0A7V2L7V5-F1
#
_entry.id   AF-A0A7V2L7V5-F1
#
_cell.length_a   1.000
_cell.length_b   1.000
_cell.length_c   1.000
_cell.angle_alpha   90.00
_cell.angle_beta   90.00
_cell.angle_gamma   90.00
#
_symmetry.space_group_name_H-M   'P 1'
#
loop_
_entity.id
_entity.type
_entity.pdbx_description
1 polymer ?
#
loop_
_entity_poly.entity_id
_entity_poly.type
_entity_poly.pdbx_seq_one_letter_code
_entity_poly.pdbx_strand_id
1 'polypeptide(L)'
;MKRRYLYPREVLEAQSVFINTVAYERVRVHENAAWPLWIARLGARLSHTSPPSQNAITLGNWIFLSGDLSTDNGDLNDKFLNDMSWLAHELTHVWQYQYDGWIYLFEALRTQLKLGPDSYEYGWETGLIEARAQNKKLRDFNREQQGAIVQHYYYRYKQGLDTMAWEPFIHDLQVG
;
A
#
# COMPACT_ATOMS: atom_id res chain seq x y z
N MET A 1 19.22 4.77 9.41
CA MET A 1 17.82 4.29 9.44
C MET A 1 17.13 4.87 10.66
N LYS A 2 16.14 5.73 10.42
CA LYS A 2 15.32 6.35 11.47
C LYS A 2 14.13 5.43 11.74
N ARG A 3 13.85 5.12 13.01
CA ARG A 3 12.69 4.31 13.42
C ARG A 3 11.72 5.17 14.20
N ARG A 4 10.46 5.16 13.79
CA ARG A 4 9.39 5.93 14.45
C ARG A 4 8.07 5.18 14.46
N TYR A 5 7.17 5.64 15.32
CA TYR A 5 5.74 5.34 15.20
C TYR A 5 5.15 6.16 14.04
N LEU A 6 3.92 5.84 13.67
CA LEU A 6 3.13 6.74 12.83
C LEU A 6 2.96 8.09 13.55
N TYR A 7 3.08 9.19 12.80
CA TYR A 7 2.72 10.50 13.31
C TYR A 7 1.20 10.57 13.54
N PRO A 8 0.71 11.40 14.48
CA PRO A 8 -0.73 11.55 14.71
C PRO A 8 -1.52 11.85 13.44
N ARG A 9 -0.96 12.67 12.54
CA ARG A 9 -1.59 12.96 11.24
C ARG A 9 -1.64 11.75 10.32
N GLU A 10 -0.58 10.96 10.23
CA GLU A 10 -0.58 9.72 9.42
C GLU A 10 -1.68 8.76 9.92
N VAL A 11 -1.88 8.68 11.24
CA VAL A 11 -2.99 7.89 11.82
C VAL A 11 -4.34 8.46 11.40
N LEU A 12 -4.56 9.76 11.51
CA LEU A 12 -5.82 10.41 11.10
C LEU A 12 -6.12 10.18 9.61
N GLU A 13 -5.11 10.33 8.76
CA GLU A 13 -5.24 10.08 7.32
C GLU A 13 -5.52 8.60 7.04
N ALA A 14 -4.83 7.68 7.70
CA ALA A 14 -5.08 6.25 7.55
C ALA A 14 -6.48 5.84 8.06
N GLN A 15 -6.99 6.48 9.11
CA GLN A 15 -8.33 6.23 9.63
C GLN A 15 -9.44 6.57 8.64
N SER A 16 -9.19 7.48 7.69
CA SER A 16 -10.15 7.76 6.60
C SER A 16 -10.37 6.59 5.65
N VAL A 17 -9.43 5.63 5.62
CA VAL A 17 -9.48 4.44 4.76
C VAL A 17 -9.71 3.17 5.58
N PHE A 18 -8.86 2.94 6.58
CA PHE A 18 -8.82 1.70 7.34
C PHE A 18 -9.70 1.71 8.60
N ILE A 19 -10.24 2.88 8.99
CA ILE A 19 -11.03 3.09 10.21
C ILE A 19 -10.29 2.56 11.45
N ASN A 20 -10.65 1.38 11.95
CA ASN A 20 -10.07 0.74 13.14
C ASN A 20 -9.59 -0.69 12.85
N THR A 21 -9.48 -1.04 11.57
CA THR A 21 -9.02 -2.37 11.14
C THR A 21 -7.50 -2.54 11.23
N VAL A 22 -6.75 -1.45 11.40
CA VAL A 22 -5.30 -1.51 11.63
C VAL A 22 -5.00 -1.13 13.08
N ALA A 23 -4.24 -1.98 13.77
CA ALA A 23 -3.66 -1.67 15.09
C ALA A 23 -2.48 -0.69 14.94
N TYR A 24 -2.78 0.59 14.72
CA TYR A 24 -1.82 1.66 14.41
C TYR A 24 -0.67 1.80 15.42
N GLU A 25 -0.94 1.55 16.70
CA GLU A 25 0.02 1.62 17.79
C GLU A 25 1.13 0.56 17.69
N ARG A 26 0.90 -0.51 16.92
CA ARG A 26 1.87 -1.56 16.65
C ARG A 26 2.75 -1.25 15.45
N VAL A 27 2.35 -0.29 14.60
CA VAL A 27 3.05 0.06 13.36
C VAL A 27 4.36 0.79 13.66
N ARG A 28 5.43 0.39 12.98
CA ARG A 28 6.72 1.09 13.01
C ARG A 28 7.15 1.40 11.59
N VAL A 29 7.54 2.65 11.35
CA VAL A 29 8.10 3.11 10.08
C VAL A 29 9.61 3.26 10.23
N HIS A 30 10.33 2.67 9.29
CA HIS A 30 11.78 2.70 9.17
C HIS A 30 12.16 3.46 7.89
N GLU A 31 12.60 4.71 8.05
CA GLU A 31 13.00 5.58 6.93
C GLU A 31 14.51 5.44 6.65
N ASN A 32 14.90 5.69 5.40
CA ASN A 32 16.28 5.56 4.92
C ASN A 32 16.87 4.15 5.17
N ALA A 33 16.09 3.11 4.90
CA ALA A 33 16.55 1.73 4.86
C ALA A 33 17.08 1.42 3.45
N ALA A 34 18.38 1.15 3.29
CA ALA A 34 18.95 0.89 1.96
C ALA A 34 18.63 -0.51 1.39
N TRP A 35 18.25 -1.45 2.26
CA TRP A 35 18.09 -2.86 1.90
C TRP A 35 16.87 -3.17 1.00
N PRO A 36 15.72 -2.46 1.06
CA PRO A 36 14.63 -2.67 0.11
C PRO A 36 15.05 -2.42 -1.34
N LEU A 37 15.89 -1.41 -1.59
CA LEU A 37 16.46 -1.16 -2.93
C LEU A 37 17.40 -2.29 -3.37
N TRP A 38 18.14 -2.91 -2.45
CA TRP A 38 18.97 -4.05 -2.76
C TRP A 38 18.14 -5.25 -3.23
N ILE A 39 17.02 -5.54 -2.54
CA ILE A 39 16.06 -6.59 -2.96
C ILE A 39 15.47 -6.27 -4.34
N ALA A 40 15.03 -5.03 -4.56
CA ALA A 40 14.48 -4.61 -5.85
C ALA A 40 15.50 -4.75 -6.99
N ARG A 41 16.78 -4.42 -6.75
CA ARG A 41 17.86 -4.61 -7.73
C ARG A 41 18.10 -6.07 -8.08
N LEU A 42 18.01 -6.97 -7.11
CA LEU A 42 18.10 -8.40 -7.36
C LEU A 42 16.92 -8.90 -8.21
N GLY A 43 15.69 -8.51 -7.86
CA GLY A 43 14.50 -8.83 -8.64
C GLY A 43 14.58 -8.30 -10.07
N ALA A 44 14.95 -7.03 -10.24
CA ALA A 44 15.11 -6.40 -11.54
C ALA A 44 16.15 -7.12 -12.43
N ARG A 45 17.25 -7.61 -11.83
CA ARG A 45 18.26 -8.40 -12.54
C ARG A 45 17.72 -9.76 -13.01
N LEU A 46 16.86 -10.40 -12.23
CA LEU A 46 16.23 -11.68 -12.59
C LEU A 46 15.14 -11.51 -13.64
N SER A 47 14.38 -10.42 -13.57
CA SER A 47 13.27 -10.13 -14.49
C SER A 47 13.67 -9.28 -15.69
N HIS A 48 14.96 -8.95 -15.86
CA HIS A 48 15.48 -8.08 -16.92
C HIS A 48 14.79 -6.70 -17.02
N THR A 49 14.37 -6.15 -15.88
CA THR A 49 13.76 -4.81 -15.79
C THR A 49 14.72 -3.81 -15.14
N SER A 50 14.38 -2.52 -15.21
CA SER A 50 15.11 -1.48 -14.47
C SER A 50 14.65 -1.45 -13.01
N PRO A 51 15.57 -1.37 -12.04
CA PRO A 51 15.19 -1.24 -10.63
C PRO A 51 14.55 0.13 -10.37
N PRO A 52 13.53 0.20 -9.49
CA PRO A 52 12.89 1.45 -9.15
C PRO A 52 13.83 2.37 -8.36
N SER A 53 13.60 3.69 -8.44
CA SER A 53 14.36 4.70 -7.71
C SER A 53 14.02 4.76 -6.21
N GLN A 54 12.84 4.27 -5.84
CA GLN A 54 12.38 4.12 -4.46
C GLN A 54 11.74 2.74 -4.29
N ASN A 55 11.85 2.16 -3.10
CA ASN A 55 11.19 0.90 -2.77
C ASN A 55 10.78 0.87 -1.30
N ALA A 56 9.76 0.07 -1.01
CA ALA A 56 9.27 -0.20 0.32
C ALA A 56 9.06 -1.70 0.49
N ILE A 57 9.30 -2.20 1.70
CA ILE A 57 8.93 -3.56 2.08
C ILE A 57 8.30 -3.50 3.46
N THR A 58 7.09 -4.02 3.56
CA THR A 58 6.41 -4.23 4.84
C THR A 58 6.63 -5.66 5.32
N LEU A 59 7.06 -5.80 6.57
CA LEU A 59 7.25 -7.07 7.28
C LEU A 59 6.49 -7.03 8.61
N GLY A 60 5.36 -7.71 8.68
CA GLY A 60 4.54 -7.71 9.88
C GLY A 60 3.92 -6.34 10.13
N ASN A 61 4.27 -5.72 11.26
CA ASN A 61 3.86 -4.35 11.59
C ASN A 61 4.94 -3.31 11.25
N TRP A 62 6.02 -3.70 10.56
CA TRP A 62 7.17 -2.83 10.30
C TRP A 62 7.27 -2.51 8.82
N ILE A 63 7.24 -1.21 8.51
CA ILE A 63 7.33 -0.68 7.15
C ILE A 63 8.75 -0.16 6.95
N PHE A 64 9.46 -0.65 5.94
CA PHE A 64 10.82 -0.22 5.62
C PHE A 64 10.86 0.53 4.30
N LEU A 65 11.18 1.82 4.35
CA LEU A 65 11.19 2.74 3.22
C LEU A 65 12.63 3.09 2.85
N SER A 66 12.90 3.17 1.55
CA SER A 66 14.23 3.57 1.06
C SER A 66 14.54 5.06 1.23
N GLY A 67 13.52 5.90 1.39
CA GLY A 67 13.64 7.35 1.60
C GLY A 67 12.87 7.83 2.83
N ASP A 68 12.82 9.15 2.99
CA ASP A 68 12.03 9.83 4.03
C ASP A 68 10.63 10.19 3.52
N LEU A 69 9.63 10.09 4.41
CA LEU A 69 8.29 10.59 4.15
C LEU A 69 8.16 12.04 4.61
N SER A 70 7.50 12.87 3.79
CA SER A 70 7.12 14.24 4.08
C SER A 70 5.67 14.29 4.56
N THR A 71 5.39 13.63 5.67
CA THR A 71 4.04 13.38 6.23
C THR A 71 3.85 13.91 7.65
N ASP A 72 4.86 14.59 8.21
CA ASP A 72 4.91 15.01 9.60
C ASP A 72 4.15 16.32 9.87
N ASN A 73 4.55 17.42 9.24
CA ASN A 73 3.97 18.75 9.43
C ASN A 73 4.15 19.60 8.16
N GLY A 74 3.06 19.85 7.44
CA GLY A 74 3.05 20.71 6.26
C GLY A 74 1.66 20.81 5.64
N ASP A 75 1.44 21.75 4.74
CA ASP A 75 0.17 21.83 4.00
C ASP A 75 -0.10 20.54 3.22
N LEU A 76 -1.37 20.24 2.95
CA LEU A 76 -1.77 19.19 2.01
C LEU A 76 -1.29 19.59 0.60
N ASN A 77 -0.03 19.27 0.30
CA ASN A 77 0.58 19.49 -1.01
C ASN A 77 0.80 18.15 -1.73
N ASP A 78 1.19 18.22 -2.99
CA ASP A 78 1.39 17.03 -3.83
C ASP A 78 2.42 16.06 -3.24
N LYS A 79 3.47 16.56 -2.57
CA LYS A 79 4.47 15.70 -1.95
C LYS A 79 3.88 14.92 -0.77
N PHE A 80 3.17 15.61 0.13
CA PHE A 80 2.47 14.98 1.25
C PHE A 80 1.51 13.91 0.74
N LEU A 81 0.72 14.24 -0.28
CA LEU A 81 -0.29 13.33 -0.82
C LEU A 81 0.33 12.09 -1.46
N ASN A 82 1.41 12.25 -2.23
CA ASN A 82 2.15 11.13 -2.81
C ASN A 82 2.73 10.24 -1.70
N ASP A 83 3.39 10.82 -0.70
CA ASP A 83 4.01 10.07 0.39
C ASP A 83 2.97 9.36 1.28
N MET A 84 1.84 10.01 1.59
CA MET A 84 0.76 9.37 2.35
C MET A 84 0.03 8.29 1.55
N SER A 85 -0.16 8.47 0.23
CA SER A 85 -0.78 7.44 -0.60
C SER A 85 0.10 6.20 -0.67
N TRP A 86 1.42 6.38 -0.77
CA TRP A 86 2.38 5.29 -0.68
C TRP A 86 2.38 4.64 0.71
N LEU A 87 2.30 5.43 1.79
CA LEU A 87 2.15 4.88 3.13
C LEU A 87 0.85 4.09 3.30
N ALA A 88 -0.25 4.49 2.64
CA ALA A 88 -1.51 3.74 2.64
C ALA A 88 -1.37 2.39 1.93
N HIS A 89 -0.57 2.30 0.84
CA HIS A 89 -0.20 1.00 0.24
C HIS A 89 0.46 0.09 1.27
N GLU A 90 1.50 0.58 1.95
CA GLU A 90 2.24 -0.21 2.93
C GLU A 90 1.40 -0.59 4.16
N LEU A 91 0.49 0.30 4.60
CA LEU A 91 -0.47 -0.02 5.65
C LEU A 91 -1.46 -1.10 5.23
N THR A 92 -1.73 -1.26 3.92
CA THR A 92 -2.51 -2.40 3.41
C THR A 92 -1.78 -3.71 3.66
N HIS A 93 -0.46 -3.76 3.51
CA HIS A 93 0.31 -4.94 3.86
C HIS A 93 0.35 -5.21 5.37
N VAL A 94 0.37 -4.15 6.20
CA VAL A 94 0.21 -4.30 7.66
C VAL A 94 -1.17 -4.89 7.99
N TRP A 95 -2.24 -4.37 7.37
CA TRP A 95 -3.59 -4.91 7.52
C TRP A 95 -3.65 -6.39 7.11
N GLN A 96 -3.11 -6.75 5.94
CA GLN A 96 -3.02 -8.13 5.48
C GLN A 96 -2.29 -9.03 6.49
N TYR A 97 -1.18 -8.56 7.06
CA TYR A 97 -0.49 -9.30 8.12
C TYR A 97 -1.34 -9.48 9.38
N GLN A 98 -2.03 -8.43 9.82
CA GLN A 98 -2.81 -8.48 11.05
C GLN A 98 -4.00 -9.44 10.95
N TYR A 99 -4.58 -9.61 9.75
CA TYR A 99 -5.70 -10.52 9.51
C TYR A 99 -5.27 -11.92 9.07
N ASP A 100 -4.25 -12.03 8.21
CA ASP A 100 -3.89 -13.30 7.56
C ASP A 100 -2.56 -13.88 8.06
N GLY A 101 -1.83 -13.15 8.90
CA GLY A 101 -0.49 -13.54 9.34
C GLY A 101 0.52 -13.50 8.19
N TRP A 102 1.60 -14.27 8.31
CA TRP A 102 2.74 -14.21 7.38
C TRP A 102 2.45 -14.72 5.96
N ILE A 103 1.27 -15.30 5.70
CA ILE A 103 0.93 -15.81 4.37
C ILE A 103 0.92 -14.70 3.31
N TYR A 104 0.55 -13.46 3.69
CA TYR A 104 0.54 -12.33 2.75
C TYR A 104 1.92 -12.08 2.13
N LEU A 105 3.00 -12.20 2.92
CA LEU A 105 4.35 -11.89 2.46
C LEU A 105 4.79 -12.87 1.38
N PHE A 106 4.46 -14.16 1.54
CA PHE A 106 4.75 -15.17 0.53
C PHE A 106 3.93 -14.95 -0.75
N GLU A 107 2.66 -14.58 -0.62
CA GLU A 107 1.79 -14.29 -1.77
C GLU A 107 2.22 -13.04 -2.53
N ALA A 108 2.57 -11.96 -1.82
CA ALA A 108 3.08 -10.71 -2.39
C ALA A 108 4.38 -10.95 -3.16
N LEU A 109 5.40 -11.55 -2.51
CA LEU A 109 6.68 -11.86 -3.14
C LEU A 109 6.53 -12.78 -4.35
N ARG A 110 5.69 -13.83 -4.25
CA ARG A 110 5.44 -14.76 -5.36
C ARG A 110 4.77 -14.06 -6.54
N THR A 111 3.85 -13.14 -6.28
CA THR A 111 3.16 -12.37 -7.31
C THR A 111 4.12 -11.41 -7.99
N GLN A 112 4.91 -10.66 -7.22
CA GLN A 112 5.92 -9.75 -7.73
C GLN A 112 6.97 -10.46 -8.60
N LEU A 113 7.42 -11.65 -8.18
CA LEU A 113 8.38 -12.45 -8.96
C LEU A 113 7.78 -13.01 -10.27
N LYS A 114 6.48 -13.31 -10.29
CA LYS A 114 5.80 -13.90 -11.47
C LYS A 114 5.32 -12.86 -12.47
N LEU A 115 4.76 -11.76 -11.98
CA LEU A 115 4.06 -10.75 -12.79
C LEU A 115 4.90 -9.49 -12.96
N GLY A 116 5.94 -9.26 -12.14
CA GLY A 116 6.75 -8.05 -12.23
C GLY A 116 5.88 -6.79 -12.09
N PRO A 117 6.01 -5.80 -13.00
CA PRO A 117 5.18 -4.59 -13.01
C PRO A 117 3.67 -4.87 -13.08
N ASP A 118 3.24 -5.94 -13.74
CA ASP A 118 1.81 -6.28 -13.89
C ASP A 118 1.17 -6.72 -12.56
N SER A 119 1.96 -6.94 -11.51
CA SER A 119 1.45 -7.27 -10.17
C SER A 119 0.59 -6.16 -9.56
N TYR A 120 0.77 -4.91 -10.00
CA TYR A 120 0.01 -3.74 -9.54
C TYR A 120 -1.21 -3.44 -10.41
N GLU A 121 -1.31 -4.04 -11.61
CA GLU A 121 -2.35 -3.72 -12.58
C GLU A 121 -3.66 -4.43 -12.24
N TYR A 122 -4.69 -3.66 -11.87
CA TYR A 122 -6.04 -4.17 -11.59
C TYR A 122 -7.11 -3.64 -12.55
N GLY A 123 -6.69 -2.88 -13.58
CA GLY A 123 -7.59 -2.30 -14.58
C GLY A 123 -8.25 -0.98 -14.19
N TRP A 124 -7.80 -0.33 -13.10
CA TRP A 124 -8.30 0.96 -12.64
C TRP A 124 -9.82 0.98 -12.47
N GLU A 125 -10.49 2.10 -12.76
CA GLU A 125 -11.92 2.28 -12.58
C GLU A 125 -12.74 1.22 -13.32
N THR A 126 -12.45 1.00 -14.61
CA THR A 126 -13.13 -0.01 -15.44
C THR A 126 -12.96 -1.42 -14.85
N GLY A 127 -11.74 -1.77 -14.45
CA GLY A 127 -11.45 -3.07 -13.85
C GLY A 127 -12.19 -3.29 -12.53
N LEU A 128 -12.34 -2.26 -11.70
CA LEU A 128 -13.12 -2.32 -10.45
C LEU A 128 -14.61 -2.47 -10.70
N ILE A 129 -15.17 -1.73 -11.67
CA ILE A 129 -16.59 -1.84 -12.07
C ILE A 129 -16.87 -3.27 -12.58
N GLU A 130 -16.04 -3.78 -13.48
CA GLU A 130 -16.19 -5.14 -14.02
C GLU A 130 -16.03 -6.21 -12.93
N ALA A 131 -15.05 -6.05 -12.04
CA ALA A 131 -14.85 -6.96 -10.93
C ALA A 131 -16.06 -6.98 -10.01
N ARG A 132 -16.62 -5.81 -9.69
CA ARG A 132 -17.79 -5.73 -8.80
C ARG A 132 -19.06 -6.26 -9.47
N ALA A 133 -19.23 -6.06 -10.78
CA ALA A 133 -20.29 -6.70 -11.56
C ALA A 133 -20.20 -8.25 -11.54
N GLN A 134 -19.00 -8.80 -11.33
CA GLN A 134 -18.75 -10.23 -11.15
C GLN A 134 -18.82 -10.67 -9.67
N ASN A 135 -19.30 -9.82 -8.76
CA ASN A 135 -19.34 -10.04 -7.31
C ASN A 135 -17.96 -10.24 -6.65
N LYS A 136 -16.86 -9.80 -7.29
CA LYS A 136 -15.54 -9.86 -6.68
C LYS A 136 -15.41 -8.87 -5.53
N LYS A 137 -14.70 -9.28 -4.49
CA LYS A 137 -14.30 -8.52 -3.32
C LYS A 137 -12.84 -8.09 -3.39
N LEU A 138 -12.42 -7.19 -2.50
CA LEU A 138 -11.02 -6.78 -2.39
C LEU A 138 -10.08 -8.00 -2.27
N ARG A 139 -10.49 -9.00 -1.50
CA ARG A 139 -9.70 -10.23 -1.26
C ARG A 139 -9.56 -11.14 -2.49
N ASP A 140 -10.32 -10.91 -3.56
CA ASP A 140 -10.18 -11.62 -4.83
C ASP A 140 -9.08 -11.03 -5.73
N PHE A 141 -8.55 -9.86 -5.36
CA PHE A 141 -7.35 -9.30 -5.96
C PHE A 141 -6.09 -9.82 -5.26
N ASN A 142 -4.98 -9.85 -5.97
CA ASN A 142 -3.70 -10.23 -5.36
C ASN A 142 -3.25 -9.17 -4.33
N ARG A 143 -2.27 -9.53 -3.47
CA ARG A 143 -1.85 -8.67 -2.34
C ARG A 143 -1.34 -7.29 -2.74
N GLU A 144 -0.62 -7.19 -3.86
CA GLU A 144 -0.11 -5.92 -4.39
C GLU A 144 -1.24 -5.09 -5.03
N GLN A 145 -2.16 -5.74 -5.76
CA GLN A 145 -3.35 -5.07 -6.29
C GLN A 145 -4.21 -4.49 -5.17
N GLN A 146 -4.38 -5.19 -4.05
CA GLN A 146 -5.11 -4.66 -2.89
C GLN A 146 -4.46 -3.36 -2.38
N GLY A 147 -3.13 -3.35 -2.24
CA GLY A 147 -2.39 -2.15 -1.86
C GLY A 147 -2.56 -1.01 -2.88
N ALA A 148 -2.47 -1.32 -4.17
CA ALA A 148 -2.63 -0.34 -5.25
C ALA A 148 -4.04 0.27 -5.29
N ILE A 149 -5.08 -0.56 -5.08
CA ILE A 149 -6.48 -0.10 -4.98
C ILE A 149 -6.63 0.90 -3.83
N VAL A 150 -6.08 0.58 -2.66
CA VAL A 150 -6.13 1.45 -1.47
C VAL A 150 -5.33 2.74 -1.68
N GLN A 151 -4.12 2.64 -2.24
CA GLN A 151 -3.28 3.79 -2.57
C GLN A 151 -4.02 4.76 -3.51
N HIS A 152 -4.55 4.24 -4.62
CA HIS A 152 -5.25 5.05 -5.60
C HIS A 152 -6.55 5.64 -5.05
N TYR A 153 -7.29 4.88 -4.23
CA TYR A 153 -8.46 5.41 -3.53
C TYR A 153 -8.08 6.61 -2.65
N TYR A 154 -7.11 6.45 -1.75
CA TYR A 154 -6.70 7.52 -0.84
C TYR A 154 -6.29 8.78 -1.60
N TYR A 155 -5.43 8.61 -2.62
CA TYR A 155 -4.96 9.72 -3.44
C TYR A 155 -6.14 10.47 -4.08
N ARG A 156 -7.05 9.75 -4.73
CA ARG A 156 -8.23 10.34 -5.39
C ARG A 156 -9.18 11.00 -4.41
N TYR A 157 -9.49 10.34 -3.30
CA TYR A 157 -10.39 10.82 -2.26
C TYR A 157 -9.90 12.16 -1.69
N LYS A 158 -8.61 12.27 -1.37
CA LYS A 158 -8.02 13.51 -0.83
C LYS A 158 -7.95 14.65 -1.85
N GLN A 159 -7.97 14.34 -3.15
CA GLN A 159 -8.09 15.34 -4.21
C GLN A 159 -9.54 15.73 -4.54
N GLY A 160 -10.53 15.10 -3.91
CA GLY A 160 -11.93 15.31 -4.25
C GLY A 160 -12.31 14.76 -5.63
N LEU A 161 -11.54 13.79 -6.14
CA LEU A 161 -11.86 13.09 -7.38
C LEU A 161 -12.91 12.00 -7.13
N ASP A 162 -13.58 11.57 -8.20
CA ASP A 162 -14.56 10.49 -8.12
C ASP A 162 -13.89 9.18 -7.69
N THR A 163 -14.49 8.54 -6.69
CA THR A 163 -14.02 7.29 -6.07
C THR A 163 -15.10 6.22 -6.02
N MET A 164 -16.27 6.43 -6.64
CA MET A 164 -17.42 5.51 -6.57
C MET A 164 -17.08 4.05 -6.89
N ALA A 165 -16.19 3.81 -7.86
CA ALA A 165 -15.76 2.46 -8.22
C ALA A 165 -14.87 1.78 -7.16
N TRP A 166 -14.17 2.54 -6.34
CA TRP A 166 -13.29 2.05 -5.27
C TRP A 166 -14.04 1.81 -3.96
N GLU A 167 -15.07 2.61 -3.66
CA GLU A 167 -15.82 2.59 -2.40
C GLU A 167 -16.24 1.16 -1.95
N PRO A 168 -16.77 0.27 -2.80
CA PRO A 168 -17.14 -1.08 -2.37
C PRO A 168 -15.95 -1.93 -1.88
N PHE A 169 -14.76 -1.70 -2.42
CA PHE A 169 -13.54 -2.44 -2.07
C PHE A 169 -12.89 -1.89 -0.80
N ILE A 170 -12.98 -0.57 -0.59
CA ILE A 170 -12.61 0.06 0.68
C ILE A 170 -13.56 -0.39 1.79
N HIS A 171 -14.84 -0.50 1.48
CA HIS A 171 -15.81 -1.06 2.42
C HIS A 171 -15.49 -2.52 2.79
N ASP A 172 -15.15 -3.37 1.82
CA ASP A 172 -14.71 -4.76 2.09
C ASP A 172 -13.52 -4.79 3.07
N LEU A 173 -12.55 -3.87 2.92
CA LEU A 173 -11.41 -3.73 3.84
C LEU A 173 -11.86 -3.33 5.26
N GLN A 174 -12.81 -2.40 5.36
CA GLN A 174 -13.27 -1.83 6.63
C GLN A 174 -14.10 -2.81 7.47
N VAL A 175 -14.73 -3.81 6.83
CA VAL A 175 -15.56 -4.81 7.54
C VAL A 175 -14.84 -6.13 7.84
N GLY A 176 -13.67 -6.37 7.24
CA GLY A 176 -12.80 -7.54 7.51
C GLY A 176 -13.07 -8.75 6.61
#